data_AF-A0A939GCK2-F1
#
_entry.id   AF-A0A939GCK2-F1
#
_cell.length_a   1.000
_cell.length_b   1.000
_cell.length_c   1.000
_cell.angle_alpha   90.00
_cell.angle_beta   90.00
_cell.angle_gamma   90.00
#
_symmetry.space_group_name_H-M   'P 1'
#
loop_
_entity.id
_entity.type
_entity.pdbx_description
1 polymer ?
#
loop_
_entity_poly.entity_id
_entity_poly.type
_entity_poly.pdbx_seq_one_letter_code
_entity_poly.pdbx_strand_id
1 'polypeptide(L)'
;MATNWLLLTTIACLLALTSCKNNTDVNPTPVGAVIANAGPDQPVQVGQIVTLDGSKSSDSQGKPLTYAWTVVRKPAKSTMTLSDAASFKPTFKADEVGEYEFELTATSPNGKATDRVVIAASAAEPLTISANITVKTTLVDRILNPDLPDYIVTKNIDVNHELTINPGVVIAFERDVRLNVNDNGGLLIAKGTAEQRIKLVGVQKTKGYWVGIAHYSGSNANILEYVDVMHTGSRSLYSTTKAALFLSGGSKAQIALNNCLFSQNDGYGVYVYEGGILREFSTNAFTNNTDAGILLDAANVAKLDPASTFKGGNGRDVVEITQSAITGSGEVVWAGFADKTPYRLTGNLAVGTGFALKPGVTLEMNRDIAISVNLEGYLSAKGTQAEPIVFTGANRTAGFWRGIISYSTSNKNVLEYAEVSNAGSIAIVSGKKANIALWGNKAIMSITKSRISNSGGMGVFVGYGTSTNTDINTANTFASNADVNVFVDK
;
A
#
# COMPACT_ATOMS: atom_id res chain seq x y z
N MET A 1 13.33 75.62 28.15
CA MET A 1 14.63 75.55 28.84
C MET A 1 15.33 74.33 28.29
N ALA A 2 16.49 74.32 27.63
CA ALA A 2 17.43 75.30 27.08
C ALA A 2 18.35 74.37 26.22
N THR A 3 18.21 74.36 24.90
CA THR A 3 19.09 75.03 23.90
C THR A 3 20.52 74.48 23.81
N ASN A 4 20.86 73.88 22.66
CA ASN A 4 21.82 74.40 21.65
C ASN A 4 22.19 73.28 20.66
N TRP A 5 21.75 73.31 19.39
CA TRP A 5 22.28 74.06 18.22
C TRP A 5 23.75 73.74 17.89
N LEU A 6 23.99 72.91 16.85
CA LEU A 6 24.21 73.25 15.43
C LEU A 6 25.49 74.05 15.18
N LEU A 7 26.41 73.50 14.38
CA LEU A 7 27.01 74.24 13.27
C LEU A 7 27.56 73.28 12.20
N LEU A 8 26.92 73.29 11.03
CA LEU A 8 27.51 72.92 9.75
C LEU A 8 28.34 74.12 9.25
N THR A 9 29.52 73.87 8.71
CA THR A 9 30.17 74.77 7.74
C THR A 9 30.73 73.96 6.58
N THR A 10 30.14 74.17 5.40
CA THR A 10 30.66 73.78 4.08
C THR A 10 31.44 74.97 3.50
N ILE A 11 32.70 74.78 3.09
CA ILE A 11 33.34 75.59 2.04
C ILE A 11 34.18 74.66 1.15
N ALA A 12 33.84 74.67 -0.13
CA ALA A 12 34.56 74.04 -1.22
C ALA A 12 35.72 74.93 -1.69
N CYS A 13 36.84 74.33 -2.14
CA CYS A 13 37.68 74.90 -3.18
C CYS A 13 38.48 73.80 -3.91
N LEU A 14 38.53 73.91 -5.23
CA LEU A 14 39.05 72.98 -6.24
C LEU A 14 40.56 73.17 -6.52
N LEU A 15 41.21 72.07 -6.95
CA LEU A 15 42.33 71.92 -7.93
C LEU A 15 43.72 72.49 -7.53
N ALA A 16 44.88 71.87 -7.77
CA ALA A 16 45.28 70.67 -8.54
C ALA A 16 46.72 70.19 -8.15
N LEU A 17 46.96 68.88 -8.32
CA LEU A 17 48.20 68.17 -8.72
C LEU A 17 49.51 68.37 -7.94
N THR A 18 50.01 67.32 -7.27
CA THR A 18 50.95 66.32 -7.86
C THR A 18 51.45 65.32 -6.79
N SER A 19 51.38 64.04 -7.16
CA SER A 19 52.28 62.91 -6.85
C SER A 19 53.26 63.00 -5.67
N CYS A 20 53.14 62.07 -4.71
CA CYS A 20 54.05 60.92 -4.66
C CYS A 20 53.49 59.80 -3.75
N LYS A 21 53.44 58.62 -4.35
CA LYS A 21 53.08 57.32 -3.79
C LYS A 21 54.32 56.77 -3.06
N ASN A 22 54.15 56.24 -1.85
CA ASN A 22 55.04 55.25 -1.23
C ASN A 22 54.16 54.33 -0.38
N ASN A 23 53.59 53.30 -1.01
CA ASN A 23 54.03 51.91 -0.90
C ASN A 23 53.73 51.32 0.49
N THR A 24 52.50 50.83 0.63
CA THR A 24 52.22 49.67 1.47
C THR A 24 53.06 48.51 0.94
N ASP A 25 53.95 48.00 1.77
CA ASP A 25 54.74 46.81 1.54
C ASP A 25 53.79 45.61 1.40
N VAL A 26 53.36 45.33 0.16
CA VAL A 26 52.71 44.07 -0.17
C VAL A 26 53.85 43.09 -0.40
N ASN A 27 54.16 42.29 0.62
CA ASN A 27 55.09 41.19 0.49
C ASN A 27 54.67 40.36 -0.75
N PRO A 28 55.51 40.23 -1.80
CA PRO A 28 55.11 39.51 -2.99
C PRO A 28 54.91 38.04 -2.62
N THR A 29 53.71 37.52 -2.86
CA THR A 29 53.45 36.08 -2.91
C THR A 29 54.58 35.43 -3.73
N PRO A 30 55.23 34.36 -3.25
CA PRO A 30 56.35 33.76 -3.97
C PRO A 30 55.98 33.47 -5.42
N VAL A 31 56.85 33.87 -6.35
CA VAL A 31 56.70 33.56 -7.79
C VAL A 31 56.69 32.04 -7.94
N GLY A 32 55.52 31.45 -8.26
CA GLY A 32 55.32 30.00 -8.32
C GLY A 32 54.47 29.40 -7.19
N ALA A 33 53.73 30.20 -6.41
CA ALA A 33 52.90 29.68 -5.33
C ALA A 33 51.71 28.84 -5.85
N VAL A 34 51.58 27.62 -5.30
CA VAL A 34 50.35 26.80 -5.40
C VAL A 34 49.40 27.23 -4.29
N ILE A 35 48.12 27.33 -4.61
CA ILE A 35 47.03 27.61 -3.67
C ILE A 35 46.10 26.40 -3.71
N ALA A 36 45.99 25.68 -2.59
CA ALA A 36 44.96 24.66 -2.40
C ALA A 36 43.67 25.33 -1.91
N ASN A 37 42.54 24.87 -2.41
CA ASN A 37 41.21 25.28 -1.96
C ASN A 37 40.32 24.05 -1.90
N ALA A 38 40.03 23.55 -0.70
CA ALA A 38 39.22 22.38 -0.43
C ALA A 38 37.70 22.67 -0.49
N GLY A 39 37.33 23.94 -0.67
CA GLY A 39 35.97 24.44 -0.59
C GLY A 39 35.56 24.83 0.84
N PRO A 40 34.39 25.47 1.00
CA PRO A 40 33.86 25.81 2.32
C PRO A 40 33.38 24.57 3.08
N ASP A 41 33.36 24.67 4.41
CA ASP A 41 32.73 23.69 5.29
C ASP A 41 31.24 23.49 4.94
N GLN A 42 30.74 22.25 5.08
CA GLN A 42 29.40 21.89 4.62
C GLN A 42 28.60 21.19 5.73
N PRO A 43 27.42 21.70 6.10
CA PRO A 43 26.46 20.93 6.88
C PRO A 43 25.74 19.93 5.96
N VAL A 44 25.63 18.67 6.40
CA VAL A 44 24.97 17.60 5.64
C VAL A 44 24.12 16.72 6.56
N GLN A 45 23.22 15.93 5.96
CA GLN A 45 22.51 14.90 6.69
C GLN A 45 23.25 13.56 6.58
N VAL A 46 23.14 12.74 7.63
CA VAL A 46 23.55 11.34 7.55
C VAL A 46 22.81 10.65 6.40
N GLY A 47 23.55 9.91 5.58
CA GLY A 47 23.10 9.24 4.37
C GLY A 47 23.42 10.00 3.07
N GLN A 48 23.72 11.30 3.15
CA GLN A 48 23.95 12.15 1.98
C GLN A 48 25.28 11.81 1.28
N ILE A 49 25.25 11.79 -0.06
CA ILE A 49 26.47 11.78 -0.86
C ILE A 49 26.99 13.22 -0.94
N VAL A 50 28.21 13.41 -0.47
CA VAL A 50 28.91 14.70 -0.41
C VAL A 50 29.99 14.70 -1.46
N THR A 51 30.08 15.79 -2.22
CA THR A 51 31.15 16.02 -3.19
C THR A 51 32.12 17.05 -2.62
N LEU A 52 33.37 16.66 -2.43
CA LEU A 52 34.44 17.61 -2.12
C LEU A 52 34.86 18.31 -3.41
N ASP A 53 35.30 19.57 -3.37
CA ASP A 53 35.58 20.33 -4.60
C ASP A 53 36.89 21.11 -4.51
N GLY A 54 37.94 20.50 -5.07
CA GLY A 54 39.27 21.09 -5.18
C GLY A 54 39.44 22.04 -6.37
N SER A 55 38.42 22.22 -7.22
CA SER A 55 38.57 22.89 -8.54
C SER A 55 38.95 24.37 -8.47
N LYS A 56 38.84 25.01 -7.30
CA LYS A 56 39.29 26.39 -7.05
C LYS A 56 40.78 26.48 -6.68
N SER A 57 41.47 25.35 -6.56
CA SER A 57 42.92 25.32 -6.40
C SER A 57 43.60 25.86 -7.66
N SER A 58 44.72 26.55 -7.50
CA SER A 58 45.43 27.15 -8.62
C SER A 58 46.94 27.18 -8.42
N ASP A 59 47.66 27.30 -9.53
CA ASP A 59 49.08 27.61 -9.57
C ASP A 59 49.23 29.03 -10.13
N SER A 60 50.05 29.87 -9.52
CA SER A 60 50.20 31.28 -9.93
C SER A 60 50.73 31.46 -11.37
N GLN A 61 51.27 30.39 -11.99
CA GLN A 61 51.74 30.36 -13.37
C GLN A 61 50.88 29.48 -14.28
N GLY A 62 49.71 29.03 -13.81
CA GLY A 62 48.76 28.22 -14.58
C GLY A 62 49.26 26.81 -14.90
N LYS A 63 50.23 26.27 -14.14
CA LYS A 63 50.64 24.87 -14.32
C LYS A 63 49.52 23.90 -13.88
N PRO A 64 49.39 22.75 -14.56
CA PRO A 64 48.44 21.72 -14.15
C PRO A 64 48.66 21.27 -12.70
N LEU A 65 47.57 20.97 -12.00
CA LEU A 65 47.56 20.47 -10.63
C LEU A 65 47.24 18.97 -10.59
N THR A 66 47.91 18.26 -9.69
CA THR A 66 47.46 16.95 -9.20
C THR A 66 46.88 17.10 -7.80
N TYR A 67 45.86 16.29 -7.49
CA TYR A 67 45.09 16.36 -6.26
C TYR A 67 45.30 15.09 -5.44
N ALA A 68 45.31 15.23 -4.12
CA ALA A 68 45.30 14.10 -3.20
C ALA A 68 44.49 14.48 -1.95
N TRP A 69 43.40 13.77 -1.72
CA TRP A 69 42.55 13.94 -0.54
C TRP A 69 42.92 12.91 0.53
N THR A 70 43.05 13.37 1.76
CA THR A 70 43.27 12.50 2.93
C THR A 70 42.18 12.70 3.96
N VAL A 71 41.77 11.61 4.61
CA VAL A 71 40.81 11.66 5.72
C VAL A 71 41.61 11.96 6.98
N VAL A 72 41.43 13.15 7.55
CA VAL A 72 42.08 13.58 8.78
C VAL A 72 41.33 13.03 9.99
N ARG A 73 40.00 13.17 9.96
CA ARG A 73 39.11 12.74 11.04
C ARG A 73 37.77 12.30 10.46
N LYS A 74 37.17 11.29 11.09
CA LYS A 74 35.78 10.87 10.84
C LYS A 74 35.18 10.28 12.13
N PRO A 75 33.85 10.16 12.24
CA PRO A 75 33.22 9.50 13.38
C PRO A 75 33.75 8.08 13.58
N ALA A 76 33.90 7.64 14.84
CA ALA A 76 34.58 6.38 15.17
C ALA A 76 33.93 5.13 14.54
N LYS A 77 32.61 5.17 14.31
CA LYS A 77 31.84 4.08 13.68
C LYS A 77 31.76 4.19 12.16
N SER A 78 32.27 5.28 11.58
CA SER A 78 32.18 5.53 10.15
C SER A 78 33.04 4.55 9.36
N THR A 79 32.46 3.95 8.33
CA THR A 79 33.08 3.06 7.35
C THR A 79 33.35 3.74 6.00
N MET A 80 33.08 5.05 5.88
CA MET A 80 33.19 5.81 4.64
C MET A 80 34.52 5.63 3.90
N THR A 81 34.45 5.67 2.57
CA THR A 81 35.58 5.77 1.63
C THR A 81 35.31 6.87 0.59
N LEU A 82 36.36 7.54 0.10
CA LEU A 82 36.26 8.44 -1.04
C LEU A 82 36.17 7.65 -2.34
N SER A 83 35.40 8.14 -3.32
CA SER A 83 35.23 7.52 -4.62
C SER A 83 36.54 7.43 -5.42
N ASP A 84 37.31 8.52 -5.40
CA ASP A 84 38.65 8.62 -5.98
C ASP A 84 39.41 9.76 -5.29
N ALA A 85 40.26 9.42 -4.31
CA ALA A 85 41.02 10.41 -3.55
C ALA A 85 42.01 11.24 -4.40
N ALA A 86 42.30 10.86 -5.64
CA ALA A 86 43.15 11.63 -6.56
C ALA A 86 42.34 12.57 -7.48
N SER A 87 41.01 12.46 -7.49
CA SER A 87 40.13 13.36 -8.23
C SER A 87 40.09 14.75 -7.60
N PHE A 88 39.86 15.78 -8.43
CA PHE A 88 39.56 17.12 -7.94
C PHE A 88 38.13 17.23 -7.38
N LYS A 89 37.26 16.25 -7.66
CA LYS A 89 35.88 16.16 -7.13
C LYS A 89 35.54 14.73 -6.66
N PRO A 90 36.18 14.22 -5.61
CA PRO A 90 35.76 12.95 -5.03
C PRO A 90 34.41 13.08 -4.35
N THR A 91 33.71 11.96 -4.23
CA THR A 91 32.50 11.86 -3.43
C THR A 91 32.66 10.86 -2.29
N PHE A 92 31.90 11.04 -1.21
CA PHE A 92 31.74 10.03 -0.16
C PHE A 92 30.32 10.08 0.40
N LYS A 93 29.90 9.04 1.12
CA LYS A 93 28.65 9.02 1.87
C LYS A 93 28.91 9.34 3.33
N ALA A 94 28.27 10.38 3.86
CA ALA A 94 28.29 10.65 5.30
C ALA A 94 27.43 9.58 6.01
N ASP A 95 28.06 8.57 6.61
CA ASP A 95 27.40 7.38 7.14
C ASP A 95 27.08 7.43 8.65
N GLU A 96 27.58 8.43 9.36
CA GLU A 96 27.47 8.58 10.82
C GLU A 96 27.35 10.07 11.20
N VAL A 97 26.74 10.34 12.36
CA VAL A 97 26.67 11.70 12.92
C VAL A 97 28.05 12.15 13.38
N GLY A 98 28.43 13.37 13.06
CA GLY A 98 29.66 14.01 13.51
C GLY A 98 30.43 14.70 12.40
N GLU A 99 31.66 15.08 12.70
CA GLU A 99 32.54 15.80 11.79
C GLU A 99 33.40 14.83 10.98
N TYR A 100 33.44 15.06 9.67
CA TYR A 100 34.41 14.49 8.75
C TYR A 100 35.34 15.61 8.29
N GLU A 101 36.63 15.48 8.59
CA GLU A 101 37.64 16.45 8.20
C GLU A 101 38.51 15.83 7.11
N PHE A 102 38.61 16.54 5.98
CA PHE A 102 39.43 16.14 4.85
C PHE A 102 40.49 17.20 4.58
N GLU A 103 41.69 16.75 4.21
CA GLU A 103 42.76 17.63 3.75
C GLU A 103 43.02 17.38 2.28
N LEU A 104 42.88 18.45 1.48
CA LEU A 104 43.28 18.50 0.09
C LEU A 104 44.76 18.87 0.01
N THR A 105 45.55 18.05 -0.66
CA THR A 105 46.87 18.39 -1.20
C THR A 105 46.74 18.73 -2.68
N ALA A 106 47.14 19.94 -3.08
CA ALA A 106 47.32 20.31 -4.49
C ALA A 106 48.82 20.42 -4.80
N THR A 107 49.29 19.74 -5.85
CA THR A 107 50.71 19.70 -6.25
C THR A 107 50.89 20.15 -7.70
N SER A 108 51.89 20.98 -7.94
CA SER A 108 52.33 21.42 -9.26
C SER A 108 53.87 21.31 -9.36
N PRO A 109 54.47 21.48 -10.56
CA PRO A 109 55.92 21.62 -10.68
C PRO A 109 56.53 22.78 -9.88
N ASN A 110 55.71 23.77 -9.49
CA ASN A 110 56.13 24.95 -8.73
C ASN A 110 55.96 24.80 -7.21
N GLY A 111 55.39 23.70 -6.74
CA GLY A 111 55.28 23.41 -5.31
C GLY A 111 54.04 22.61 -4.93
N LYS A 112 53.72 22.64 -3.63
CA LYS A 112 52.55 21.99 -3.05
C LYS A 112 51.92 22.88 -2.00
N ALA A 113 50.60 22.87 -1.93
CA ALA A 113 49.83 23.50 -0.86
C ALA A 113 48.77 22.54 -0.33
N THR A 114 48.28 22.82 0.87
CA THR A 114 47.21 22.05 1.52
C THR A 114 46.10 22.96 2.00
N ASP A 115 44.88 22.46 1.98
CA ASP A 115 43.72 23.12 2.57
C ASP A 115 42.77 22.07 3.16
N ARG A 116 41.95 22.46 4.14
CA ARG A 116 41.04 21.55 4.83
C ARG A 116 39.60 21.96 4.68
N VAL A 117 38.73 20.97 4.72
CA VAL A 117 37.28 21.16 4.75
C VAL A 117 36.66 20.23 5.79
N VAL A 118 35.74 20.79 6.57
CA VAL A 118 34.95 20.07 7.56
C VAL A 118 33.54 19.86 7.02
N ILE A 119 33.09 18.62 7.05
CA ILE A 119 31.73 18.21 6.72
C ILE A 119 31.04 17.82 8.03
N ALA A 120 30.08 18.64 8.46
CA ALA A 120 29.33 18.42 9.69
C ALA A 120 28.05 17.64 9.39
N ALA A 121 28.06 16.34 9.65
CA ALA A 121 26.91 15.48 9.46
C ALA A 121 26.01 15.46 10.71
N SER A 122 24.73 15.76 10.52
CA SER A 122 23.71 15.74 11.58
C SER A 122 22.59 14.75 11.26
N ALA A 123 21.90 14.28 12.30
CA ALA A 123 20.65 13.55 12.12
C ALA A 123 19.53 14.54 11.78
N ALA A 124 18.72 14.19 10.79
CA ALA A 124 17.50 14.93 10.50
C ALA A 124 16.40 14.54 11.50
N GLU A 125 15.63 15.51 11.99
CA GLU A 125 14.50 15.25 12.87
C GLU A 125 13.17 15.29 12.10
N PRO A 126 12.19 14.43 12.47
CA PRO A 126 10.86 14.45 11.90
C PRO A 126 10.14 15.77 12.18
N LEU A 127 9.35 16.25 11.23
CA LEU A 127 8.40 17.32 11.50
C LEU A 127 7.12 16.78 12.14
N THR A 128 6.57 17.53 13.08
CA THR A 128 5.29 17.19 13.69
C THR A 128 4.13 17.63 12.81
N ILE A 129 3.18 16.72 12.54
CA ILE A 129 1.87 17.01 11.97
C ILE A 129 0.86 16.98 13.12
N SER A 130 0.36 18.15 13.51
CA SER A 130 -0.55 18.32 14.64
C SER A 130 -1.79 19.15 14.29
N ALA A 131 -2.07 19.37 13.00
CA ALA A 131 -3.21 20.13 12.52
C ALA A 131 -3.88 19.45 11.34
N ASN A 132 -5.19 19.63 11.23
CA ASN A 132 -6.00 19.14 10.12
C ASN A 132 -5.55 19.75 8.79
N ILE A 133 -5.71 19.00 7.70
CA ILE A 133 -5.41 19.47 6.35
C ILE A 133 -6.63 20.22 5.82
N THR A 134 -6.61 21.54 5.93
CA THR A 134 -7.69 22.44 5.46
C THR A 134 -7.31 23.25 4.22
N VAL A 135 -6.05 23.14 3.79
CA VAL A 135 -5.51 23.73 2.57
C VAL A 135 -4.65 22.68 1.87
N LYS A 136 -4.38 22.88 0.58
CA LYS A 136 -3.49 21.99 -0.18
C LYS A 136 -2.15 21.87 0.55
N THR A 137 -1.80 20.64 0.91
CA THR A 137 -0.58 20.33 1.67
C THR A 137 0.21 19.25 0.93
N THR A 138 1.50 19.49 0.74
CA THR A 138 2.41 18.51 0.13
C THR A 138 3.48 18.12 1.13
N LEU A 139 3.57 16.83 1.43
CA LEU A 139 4.62 16.24 2.24
C LEU A 139 5.74 15.76 1.31
N VAL A 140 6.96 16.22 1.57
CA VAL A 140 8.17 15.89 0.81
C VAL A 140 9.08 14.98 1.63
N ASP A 141 9.88 14.16 0.96
CA ASP A 141 10.95 13.35 1.58
C ASP A 141 12.07 14.29 2.06
N ARG A 142 12.42 14.19 3.34
CA ARG A 142 13.31 15.10 4.08
C ARG A 142 14.43 14.36 4.79
N ILE A 143 14.25 13.07 5.07
CA ILE A 143 15.18 12.21 5.77
C ILE A 143 15.57 11.06 4.85
N LEU A 144 16.79 11.13 4.34
CA LEU A 144 17.34 10.17 3.38
C LEU A 144 17.36 8.72 3.87
N ASN A 145 17.26 8.49 5.18
CA ASN A 145 17.16 7.14 5.73
C ASN A 145 15.69 6.69 5.74
N PRO A 146 15.28 5.76 4.86
CA PRO A 146 13.89 5.31 4.73
C PRO A 146 13.39 4.47 5.92
N ASP A 147 14.22 4.21 6.93
CA ASP A 147 13.83 3.56 8.19
C ASP A 147 13.43 4.55 9.29
N LEU A 148 13.69 5.85 9.08
CA LEU A 148 13.35 6.95 9.97
C LEU A 148 12.19 7.76 9.41
N PRO A 149 11.30 8.31 10.26
CA PRO A 149 10.16 9.09 9.80
C PRO A 149 10.54 10.52 9.41
N ASP A 150 10.05 11.00 8.28
CA ASP A 150 10.06 12.42 7.90
C ASP A 150 9.08 13.24 8.73
N TYR A 151 7.96 12.62 9.09
CA TYR A 151 6.87 13.24 9.81
C TYR A 151 6.37 12.36 10.95
N ILE A 152 6.04 12.97 12.09
CA ILE A 152 5.32 12.32 13.19
C ILE A 152 3.95 12.95 13.34
N VAL A 153 2.90 12.14 13.31
CA VAL A 153 1.52 12.55 13.51
C VAL A 153 1.13 12.32 14.97
N THR A 154 0.84 13.40 15.69
CA THR A 154 0.69 13.39 17.17
C THR A 154 -0.75 13.39 17.65
N LYS A 155 -1.71 13.56 16.74
CA LYS A 155 -3.15 13.51 17.04
C LYS A 155 -3.92 13.11 15.79
N ASN A 156 -5.20 12.80 15.95
CA ASN A 156 -6.07 12.54 14.80
C ASN A 156 -6.03 13.71 13.81
N ILE A 157 -5.85 13.40 12.52
CA ILE A 157 -5.78 14.38 11.45
C ILE A 157 -6.97 14.18 10.54
N ASP A 158 -7.76 15.23 10.38
CA ASP A 158 -8.79 15.30 9.35
C ASP A 158 -8.23 15.93 8.08
N VAL A 159 -8.40 15.23 6.97
CA VAL A 159 -8.08 15.68 5.62
C VAL A 159 -9.37 16.19 4.99
N ASN A 160 -9.54 17.52 5.00
CA ASN A 160 -10.67 18.26 4.42
C ASN A 160 -10.28 19.02 3.14
N HIS A 161 -9.03 18.87 2.71
CA HIS A 161 -8.48 19.41 1.46
C HIS A 161 -7.41 18.44 0.94
N GLU A 162 -6.88 18.66 -0.26
CA GLU A 162 -5.78 17.87 -0.85
C GLU A 162 -4.57 17.72 0.10
N LEU A 163 -4.27 16.46 0.45
CA LEU A 163 -3.00 16.00 1.02
C LEU A 163 -2.26 15.18 -0.04
N THR A 164 -1.14 15.72 -0.51
CA THR A 164 -0.22 15.05 -1.43
C THR A 164 1.00 14.55 -0.67
N ILE A 165 1.39 13.29 -0.86
CA ILE A 165 2.56 12.65 -0.25
C ILE A 165 3.48 12.19 -1.37
N ASN A 166 4.69 12.75 -1.42
CA ASN A 166 5.68 12.47 -2.46
C ASN A 166 6.37 11.10 -2.24
N PRO A 167 7.02 10.52 -3.27
CA PRO A 167 7.82 9.32 -3.13
C PRO A 167 8.87 9.41 -2.01
N GLY A 168 9.13 8.28 -1.34
CA GLY A 168 10.13 8.16 -0.28
C GLY A 168 9.66 8.56 1.12
N VAL A 169 8.56 9.31 1.22
CA VAL A 169 8.09 9.84 2.51
C VAL A 169 7.71 8.73 3.49
N VAL A 170 8.23 8.83 4.71
CA VAL A 170 7.89 8.01 5.87
C VAL A 170 7.12 8.85 6.89
N ILE A 171 5.88 8.46 7.18
CA ILE A 171 5.03 9.08 8.19
C ILE A 171 4.82 8.09 9.33
N ALA A 172 5.24 8.48 10.53
CA ALA A 172 5.00 7.72 11.75
C ALA A 172 3.81 8.30 12.52
N PHE A 173 2.90 7.44 12.96
CA PHE A 173 1.73 7.81 13.74
C PHE A 173 1.94 7.44 15.21
N GLU A 174 1.64 8.39 16.11
CA GLU A 174 1.59 8.10 17.54
C GLU A 174 0.47 7.12 17.89
N ARG A 175 0.51 6.64 19.13
CA ARG A 175 -0.41 5.61 19.60
C ARG A 175 -1.86 6.09 19.46
N ASP A 176 -2.73 5.22 18.96
CA ASP A 176 -4.17 5.46 18.83
C ASP A 176 -4.56 6.67 17.94
N VAL A 177 -3.63 7.16 17.12
CA VAL A 177 -3.90 8.20 16.12
C VAL A 177 -4.57 7.61 14.87
N ARG A 178 -5.48 8.38 14.28
CA ARG A 178 -6.22 8.09 13.05
C ARG A 178 -6.01 9.18 12.00
N LEU A 179 -5.94 8.79 10.73
CA LEU A 179 -6.06 9.70 9.58
C LEU A 179 -7.47 9.59 9.00
N ASN A 180 -8.24 10.67 8.99
CA ASN A 180 -9.57 10.70 8.39
C ASN A 180 -9.51 11.44 7.04
N VAL A 181 -9.94 10.81 5.95
CA VAL A 181 -10.08 11.46 4.63
C VAL A 181 -11.55 11.74 4.38
N ASN A 182 -11.98 12.98 4.62
CA ASN A 182 -13.39 13.32 4.73
C ASN A 182 -14.04 13.56 3.35
N ASP A 183 -15.36 13.36 3.30
CA ASP A 183 -16.19 13.59 2.11
C ASP A 183 -16.41 15.08 1.78
N ASN A 184 -16.17 15.98 2.73
CA ASN A 184 -16.23 17.43 2.55
C ASN A 184 -14.92 18.01 1.97
N GLY A 185 -14.53 17.57 0.78
CA GLY A 185 -13.36 18.09 0.05
C GLY A 185 -12.03 17.43 0.37
N GLY A 186 -12.00 16.39 1.21
CA GLY A 186 -10.81 15.60 1.46
C GLY A 186 -10.31 14.89 0.20
N LEU A 187 -9.00 14.90 -0.02
CA LEU A 187 -8.36 14.23 -1.14
C LEU A 187 -6.99 13.72 -0.68
N LEU A 188 -6.75 12.42 -0.82
CA LEU A 188 -5.47 11.79 -0.50
C LEU A 188 -4.77 11.33 -1.79
N ILE A 189 -3.61 11.92 -2.09
CA ILE A 189 -2.75 11.53 -3.20
C ILE A 189 -1.42 11.05 -2.62
N ALA A 190 -1.21 9.74 -2.51
CA ALA A 190 0.05 9.16 -2.11
C ALA A 190 0.59 8.31 -3.25
N LYS A 191 1.63 8.78 -3.93
CA LYS A 191 2.24 8.10 -5.08
C LYS A 191 3.74 7.97 -4.89
N GLY A 192 4.17 6.80 -4.45
CA GLY A 192 5.57 6.41 -4.40
C GLY A 192 6.05 5.79 -5.71
N THR A 193 7.26 5.23 -5.68
CA THR A 193 7.80 4.38 -6.74
C THR A 193 8.26 3.04 -6.16
N ALA A 194 8.70 2.10 -7.02
CA ALA A 194 9.25 0.83 -6.57
C ALA A 194 10.48 1.01 -5.66
N GLU A 195 11.33 1.99 -5.97
CA GLU A 195 12.55 2.32 -5.23
C GLU A 195 12.30 3.25 -4.04
N GLN A 196 11.28 4.12 -4.14
CA GLN A 196 10.95 5.14 -3.15
C GLN A 196 9.49 5.00 -2.71
N ARG A 197 9.20 3.88 -2.06
CA ARG A 197 7.87 3.60 -1.48
C ARG A 197 7.55 4.59 -0.37
N ILE A 198 6.29 4.98 -0.26
CA ILE A 198 5.77 5.77 0.87
C ILE A 198 5.45 4.81 2.00
N LYS A 199 5.79 5.16 3.24
CA LYS A 199 5.51 4.32 4.43
C LYS A 199 4.62 5.04 5.43
N LEU A 200 3.50 4.44 5.79
CA LEU A 200 2.58 4.88 6.84
C LEU A 200 2.67 3.86 7.98
N VAL A 201 3.35 4.21 9.07
CA VAL A 201 3.79 3.26 10.12
C VAL A 201 3.48 3.77 11.52
N GLY A 202 3.51 2.90 12.53
CA GLY A 202 3.50 3.33 13.92
C GLY A 202 4.86 3.89 14.36
N VAL A 203 4.88 4.86 15.27
CA VAL A 203 6.13 5.29 15.94
C VAL A 203 6.82 4.09 16.60
N GLN A 204 6.05 3.16 17.18
CA GLN A 204 6.54 1.83 17.49
C GLN A 204 6.09 0.83 16.43
N LYS A 205 7.02 0.01 15.97
CA LYS A 205 6.84 -0.98 14.90
C LYS A 205 6.16 -2.25 15.43
N THR A 206 4.97 -2.11 16.02
CA THR A 206 4.18 -3.20 16.62
C THR A 206 2.78 -3.22 16.02
N LYS A 207 2.22 -4.41 15.76
CA LYS A 207 0.82 -4.52 15.30
C LYS A 207 -0.13 -3.79 16.28
N GLY A 208 -1.12 -3.07 15.76
CA GLY A 208 -2.10 -2.39 16.60
C GLY A 208 -1.57 -1.19 17.37
N TYR A 209 -0.58 -0.47 16.84
CA TYR A 209 -0.03 0.72 17.50
C TYR A 209 -0.87 1.97 17.27
N TRP A 210 -1.19 2.27 16.01
CA TRP A 210 -2.08 3.37 15.62
C TRP A 210 -3.37 2.82 15.02
N VAL A 211 -4.38 3.68 14.81
CA VAL A 211 -5.71 3.20 14.45
C VAL A 211 -5.78 2.76 13.00
N GLY A 212 -5.26 3.57 12.07
CA GLY A 212 -5.37 3.37 10.63
C GLY A 212 -6.00 4.57 9.92
N ILE A 213 -6.43 4.34 8.68
CA ILE A 213 -6.96 5.35 7.77
C ILE A 213 -8.47 5.13 7.62
N ALA A 214 -9.27 6.13 7.98
CA ALA A 214 -10.71 6.15 7.69
C ALA A 214 -10.97 6.99 6.44
N HIS A 215 -11.44 6.37 5.37
CA HIS A 215 -11.63 7.01 4.07
C HIS A 215 -13.12 7.14 3.73
N TYR A 216 -13.58 8.39 3.72
CA TYR A 216 -14.95 8.78 3.39
C TYR A 216 -15.04 9.54 2.06
N SER A 217 -13.92 10.07 1.56
CA SER A 217 -13.88 10.89 0.36
C SER A 217 -14.32 10.16 -0.90
N GLY A 218 -15.25 10.78 -1.62
CA GLY A 218 -15.71 10.34 -2.93
C GLY A 218 -14.94 10.92 -4.11
N SER A 219 -13.82 11.60 -3.88
CA SER A 219 -12.99 12.09 -4.99
C SER A 219 -12.41 10.93 -5.81
N ASN A 220 -12.52 11.01 -7.14
CA ASN A 220 -11.93 10.02 -8.04
C ASN A 220 -10.39 10.12 -8.10
N ALA A 221 -9.80 11.20 -7.60
CA ALA A 221 -8.35 11.39 -7.54
C ALA A 221 -7.68 10.71 -6.34
N ASN A 222 -8.47 10.16 -5.40
CA ASN A 222 -7.93 9.43 -4.25
C ASN A 222 -7.13 8.21 -4.70
N ILE A 223 -5.88 8.09 -4.23
CA ILE A 223 -4.97 7.04 -4.64
C ILE A 223 -3.89 6.75 -3.59
N LEU A 224 -3.63 5.45 -3.39
CA LEU A 224 -2.41 4.92 -2.82
C LEU A 224 -1.70 4.12 -3.91
N GLU A 225 -0.48 4.52 -4.25
CA GLU A 225 0.38 3.85 -5.22
C GLU A 225 1.78 3.69 -4.64
N TYR A 226 2.32 2.46 -4.60
CA TYR A 226 3.59 2.13 -3.93
C TYR A 226 3.64 2.59 -2.46
N VAL A 227 2.57 2.31 -1.70
CA VAL A 227 2.44 2.66 -0.28
C VAL A 227 2.47 1.42 0.60
N ASP A 228 3.26 1.47 1.67
CA ASP A 228 3.27 0.49 2.77
C ASP A 228 2.43 1.03 3.93
N VAL A 229 1.38 0.31 4.34
CA VAL A 229 0.54 0.66 5.49
C VAL A 229 0.69 -0.43 6.55
N MET A 230 1.29 -0.07 7.69
CA MET A 230 1.73 -1.03 8.71
C MET A 230 1.43 -0.57 10.13
N HIS A 231 1.39 -1.52 11.07
CA HIS A 231 1.26 -1.29 12.51
C HIS A 231 -0.06 -0.65 12.94
N THR A 232 -1.09 -0.74 12.10
CA THR A 232 -2.44 -0.22 12.37
C THR A 232 -3.26 -1.19 13.23
N GLY A 233 -4.49 -0.79 13.58
CA GLY A 233 -5.48 -1.65 14.22
C GLY A 233 -5.54 -1.55 15.74
N SER A 234 -5.06 -0.45 16.32
CA SER A 234 -5.12 -0.26 17.78
C SER A 234 -6.57 -0.21 18.30
N ARG A 235 -7.50 0.28 17.47
CA ARG A 235 -8.95 0.37 17.72
C ARG A 235 -9.72 0.07 16.45
N SER A 236 -11.02 -0.26 16.57
CA SER A 236 -11.88 -0.45 15.41
C SER A 236 -12.09 0.85 14.65
N LEU A 237 -12.10 0.77 13.31
CA LEU A 237 -12.48 1.86 12.43
C LEU A 237 -13.99 1.91 12.24
N TYR A 238 -14.66 0.76 12.31
CA TYR A 238 -16.10 0.63 12.20
C TYR A 238 -16.62 -0.52 13.03
N SER A 239 -17.65 -0.25 13.84
CA SER A 239 -18.24 -1.25 14.77
C SER A 239 -17.13 -1.96 15.56
N THR A 240 -17.04 -3.28 15.45
CA THR A 240 -15.99 -4.11 16.07
C THR A 240 -14.82 -4.42 15.13
N THR A 241 -14.85 -3.96 13.88
CA THR A 241 -13.86 -4.31 12.85
C THR A 241 -12.67 -3.34 12.87
N LYS A 242 -11.47 -3.92 12.99
CA LYS A 242 -10.20 -3.23 12.84
C LYS A 242 -9.67 -3.41 11.42
N ALA A 243 -9.12 -2.36 10.84
CA ALA A 243 -8.47 -2.43 9.53
C ALA A 243 -7.38 -1.36 9.41
N ALA A 244 -6.42 -1.54 8.51
CA ALA A 244 -5.43 -0.51 8.20
C ALA A 244 -6.04 0.64 7.37
N LEU A 245 -6.90 0.28 6.41
CA LEU A 245 -7.69 1.20 5.62
C LEU A 245 -9.16 0.78 5.66
N PHE A 246 -10.03 1.69 6.09
CA PHE A 246 -11.47 1.54 6.07
C PHE A 246 -12.08 2.44 5.01
N LEU A 247 -12.91 1.89 4.12
CA LEU A 247 -13.59 2.64 3.07
C LEU A 247 -15.10 2.62 3.31
N SER A 248 -15.72 3.78 3.56
CA SER A 248 -17.15 3.90 3.82
C SER A 248 -17.63 5.31 3.50
N GLY A 249 -18.75 5.48 2.80
CA GLY A 249 -19.25 6.83 2.51
C GLY A 249 -20.58 6.86 1.78
N GLY A 250 -21.51 5.96 2.13
CA GLY A 250 -22.86 5.96 1.55
C GLY A 250 -22.87 5.92 0.02
N SER A 251 -22.11 4.97 -0.56
CA SER A 251 -21.98 4.77 -2.01
C SER A 251 -21.11 5.79 -2.78
N LYS A 252 -20.36 6.65 -2.08
CA LYS A 252 -19.47 7.64 -2.73
C LYS A 252 -17.99 7.41 -2.49
N ALA A 253 -17.61 6.89 -1.32
CA ALA A 253 -16.20 6.74 -0.95
C ALA A 253 -15.46 5.85 -1.95
N GLN A 254 -14.39 6.37 -2.55
CA GLN A 254 -13.64 5.66 -3.58
C GLN A 254 -12.15 5.94 -3.51
N ILE A 255 -11.35 4.92 -3.87
CA ILE A 255 -9.89 4.99 -3.87
C ILE A 255 -9.29 4.02 -4.90
N ALA A 256 -8.16 4.39 -5.49
CA ALA A 256 -7.29 3.47 -6.24
C ALA A 256 -6.19 2.91 -5.35
N LEU A 257 -5.94 1.61 -5.42
CA LEU A 257 -4.88 0.90 -4.69
C LEU A 257 -3.98 0.16 -5.67
N ASN A 258 -2.75 0.65 -5.87
CA ASN A 258 -1.82 0.07 -6.85
C ASN A 258 -0.46 -0.21 -6.20
N ASN A 259 0.09 -1.41 -6.34
CA ASN A 259 1.40 -1.79 -5.80
C ASN A 259 1.58 -1.51 -4.29
N CYS A 260 0.50 -1.56 -3.52
CA CYS A 260 0.51 -1.29 -2.08
C CYS A 260 0.78 -2.55 -1.25
N LEU A 261 1.37 -2.37 -0.07
CA LEU A 261 1.58 -3.42 0.92
C LEU A 261 0.78 -3.09 2.18
N PHE A 262 -0.12 -3.97 2.58
CA PHE A 262 -0.81 -3.91 3.87
C PHE A 262 -0.26 -5.03 4.75
N SER A 263 0.61 -4.69 5.69
CA SER A 263 1.33 -5.70 6.48
C SER A 263 1.51 -5.36 7.94
N GLN A 264 1.60 -6.39 8.79
CA GLN A 264 1.83 -6.24 10.23
C GLN A 264 0.76 -5.36 10.91
N ASN A 265 -0.51 -5.53 10.52
CA ASN A 265 -1.65 -4.82 11.10
C ASN A 265 -2.43 -5.73 12.06
N ASP A 266 -3.02 -5.15 13.11
CA ASP A 266 -3.93 -5.85 14.01
C ASP A 266 -5.38 -5.73 13.51
N GLY A 267 -5.81 -6.66 12.66
CA GLY A 267 -7.10 -6.63 11.96
C GLY A 267 -6.91 -6.89 10.48
N TYR A 268 -7.82 -6.40 9.64
CA TYR A 268 -7.72 -6.52 8.19
C TYR A 268 -6.68 -5.52 7.62
N GLY A 269 -6.12 -5.81 6.46
CA GLY A 269 -5.38 -4.79 5.70
C GLY A 269 -6.34 -3.72 5.18
N VAL A 270 -7.36 -4.13 4.44
CA VAL A 270 -8.40 -3.23 3.91
C VAL A 270 -9.79 -3.74 4.29
N TYR A 271 -10.67 -2.84 4.71
CA TYR A 271 -12.08 -3.10 4.89
C TYR A 271 -12.90 -2.16 3.99
N VAL A 272 -13.53 -2.72 2.97
CA VAL A 272 -14.49 -2.03 2.11
C VAL A 272 -15.89 -2.28 2.66
N TYR A 273 -16.46 -1.26 3.29
CA TYR A 273 -17.85 -1.30 3.75
C TYR A 273 -18.81 -1.10 2.58
N GLU A 274 -20.09 -1.41 2.80
CA GLU A 274 -21.15 -1.24 1.81
C GLU A 274 -21.14 0.19 1.23
N GLY A 275 -21.05 0.27 -0.09
CA GLY A 275 -20.96 1.52 -0.84
C GLY A 275 -19.54 2.10 -0.97
N GLY A 276 -18.52 1.46 -0.40
CA GLY A 276 -17.13 1.75 -0.75
C GLY A 276 -16.78 1.22 -2.15
N ILE A 277 -15.93 1.94 -2.88
CA ILE A 277 -15.56 1.61 -4.27
C ILE A 277 -14.04 1.53 -4.40
N LEU A 278 -13.52 0.33 -4.66
CA LEU A 278 -12.16 0.15 -5.17
C LEU A 278 -12.15 0.55 -6.65
N ARG A 279 -11.77 1.79 -6.97
CA ARG A 279 -11.84 2.29 -8.36
C ARG A 279 -10.80 1.61 -9.25
N GLU A 280 -9.62 1.37 -8.70
CA GLU A 280 -8.55 0.59 -9.29
C GLU A 280 -7.95 -0.31 -8.20
N PHE A 281 -7.49 -1.48 -8.60
CA PHE A 281 -6.81 -2.42 -7.72
C PHE A 281 -5.80 -3.20 -8.55
N SER A 282 -4.50 -3.00 -8.34
CA SER A 282 -3.46 -3.70 -9.10
C SER A 282 -2.26 -4.09 -8.25
N THR A 283 -1.87 -5.36 -8.30
CA THR A 283 -0.60 -5.88 -7.75
C THR A 283 -0.36 -5.49 -6.28
N ASN A 284 -1.41 -5.57 -5.45
CA ASN A 284 -1.32 -5.30 -4.02
C ASN A 284 -0.92 -6.56 -3.24
N ALA A 285 -0.27 -6.39 -2.11
CA ALA A 285 0.14 -7.47 -1.23
C ALA A 285 -0.43 -7.29 0.18
N PHE A 286 -0.98 -8.36 0.75
CA PHE A 286 -1.52 -8.38 2.10
C PHE A 286 -0.84 -9.51 2.86
N THR A 287 -0.02 -9.20 3.86
CA THR A 287 0.78 -10.19 4.59
C THR A 287 0.77 -9.92 6.08
N ASN A 288 0.93 -10.93 6.93
CA ASN A 288 1.11 -10.74 8.38
C ASN A 288 0.03 -9.87 9.08
N ASN A 289 -1.20 -9.80 8.58
CA ASN A 289 -2.32 -9.14 9.26
C ASN A 289 -2.97 -10.09 10.28
N THR A 290 -3.51 -9.62 11.41
CA THR A 290 -4.13 -10.51 12.41
C THR A 290 -5.40 -11.19 11.88
N ASP A 291 -6.14 -10.54 10.97
CA ASP A 291 -7.27 -11.14 10.25
C ASP A 291 -6.89 -11.51 8.81
N ALA A 292 -7.85 -11.53 7.88
CA ALA A 292 -7.57 -11.71 6.46
C ALA A 292 -6.98 -10.43 5.84
N GLY A 293 -6.43 -10.53 4.63
CA GLY A 293 -5.88 -9.37 3.94
C GLY A 293 -6.92 -8.29 3.66
N ILE A 294 -8.10 -8.70 3.18
CA ILE A 294 -9.18 -7.78 2.82
C ILE A 294 -10.55 -8.35 3.23
N LEU A 295 -11.45 -7.45 3.66
CA LEU A 295 -12.88 -7.69 3.83
C LEU A 295 -13.65 -6.73 2.91
N LEU A 296 -14.56 -7.24 2.10
CA LEU A 296 -15.32 -6.43 1.14
C LEU A 296 -16.73 -6.97 0.86
N ASP A 297 -17.54 -6.22 0.13
CA ASP A 297 -18.79 -6.72 -0.43
C ASP A 297 -18.57 -7.46 -1.77
N ALA A 298 -19.57 -8.23 -2.21
CA ALA A 298 -19.53 -8.97 -3.47
C ALA A 298 -19.36 -8.09 -4.72
N ALA A 299 -19.78 -6.82 -4.66
CA ALA A 299 -19.72 -5.90 -5.80
C ALA A 299 -18.28 -5.44 -6.10
N ASN A 300 -17.43 -5.37 -5.08
CA ASN A 300 -16.02 -4.99 -5.24
C ASN A 300 -15.11 -6.16 -5.63
N VAL A 301 -15.55 -7.43 -5.50
CA VAL A 301 -14.72 -8.60 -5.83
C VAL A 301 -14.29 -8.60 -7.29
N ALA A 302 -15.18 -8.23 -8.22
CA ALA A 302 -14.87 -8.17 -9.65
C ALA A 302 -13.82 -7.09 -10.01
N LYS A 303 -13.46 -6.22 -9.07
CA LYS A 303 -12.46 -5.16 -9.24
C LYS A 303 -11.06 -5.58 -8.80
N LEU A 304 -10.94 -6.71 -8.09
CA LEU A 304 -9.65 -7.24 -7.65
C LEU A 304 -8.90 -7.83 -8.85
N ASP A 305 -7.61 -7.54 -8.96
CA ASP A 305 -6.77 -8.11 -10.01
C ASP A 305 -6.20 -9.49 -9.60
N PRO A 306 -5.95 -10.39 -10.56
CA PRO A 306 -5.39 -11.71 -10.26
C PRO A 306 -3.93 -11.73 -9.77
N ALA A 307 -3.17 -10.63 -9.92
CA ALA A 307 -1.76 -10.56 -9.53
C ALA A 307 -1.57 -10.13 -8.06
N SER A 308 -2.60 -9.55 -7.44
CA SER A 308 -2.61 -9.28 -6.01
C SER A 308 -2.53 -10.57 -5.17
N THR A 309 -1.87 -10.47 -4.01
CA THR A 309 -1.62 -11.61 -3.10
C THR A 309 -2.23 -11.36 -1.74
N PHE A 310 -2.90 -12.37 -1.18
CA PHE A 310 -3.55 -12.30 0.15
C PHE A 310 -3.03 -13.40 1.09
N LYS A 311 -1.84 -13.91 0.79
CA LYS A 311 -1.15 -14.96 1.53
C LYS A 311 0.13 -14.43 2.15
N GLY A 312 0.68 -15.15 3.12
CA GLY A 312 1.96 -14.80 3.74
C GLY A 312 1.81 -14.36 5.19
N GLY A 313 1.11 -15.18 5.98
CA GLY A 313 1.03 -15.01 7.43
C GLY A 313 -0.14 -14.16 7.90
N ASN A 314 -1.15 -13.92 7.06
CA ASN A 314 -2.40 -13.37 7.56
C ASN A 314 -3.06 -14.38 8.51
N GLY A 315 -3.88 -13.92 9.45
CA GLY A 315 -4.64 -14.82 10.31
C GLY A 315 -5.49 -15.79 9.49
N ARG A 316 -5.94 -15.35 8.30
CA ARG A 316 -6.59 -16.17 7.29
C ARG A 316 -6.11 -15.74 5.90
N ASP A 317 -5.44 -16.63 5.19
CA ASP A 317 -4.90 -16.40 3.84
C ASP A 317 -6.00 -16.53 2.76
N VAL A 318 -7.00 -15.64 2.84
CA VAL A 318 -8.20 -15.59 1.97
C VAL A 318 -8.60 -14.14 1.68
N VAL A 319 -9.47 -13.95 0.70
CA VAL A 319 -10.25 -12.71 0.50
C VAL A 319 -11.62 -12.90 1.15
N GLU A 320 -11.99 -12.11 2.16
CA GLU A 320 -13.29 -12.27 2.84
C GLU A 320 -14.38 -11.38 2.24
N ILE A 321 -15.56 -11.97 2.03
CA ILE A 321 -16.73 -11.32 1.49
C ILE A 321 -17.82 -11.30 2.57
N THR A 322 -18.31 -10.11 2.87
CA THR A 322 -19.42 -9.89 3.80
C THR A 322 -20.75 -10.39 3.24
N GLN A 323 -21.76 -10.49 4.10
CA GLN A 323 -23.14 -10.70 3.64
C GLN A 323 -23.50 -9.63 2.61
N SER A 324 -23.85 -10.05 1.40
CA SER A 324 -24.06 -9.13 0.29
C SER A 324 -24.88 -9.76 -0.82
N ALA A 325 -25.16 -8.96 -1.86
CA ALA A 325 -25.86 -9.41 -3.04
C ALA A 325 -25.07 -9.03 -4.30
N ILE A 326 -25.11 -9.92 -5.30
CA ILE A 326 -24.68 -9.64 -6.66
C ILE A 326 -25.89 -9.08 -7.39
N THR A 327 -25.87 -7.79 -7.67
CA THR A 327 -26.97 -7.02 -8.25
C THR A 327 -26.48 -6.14 -9.40
N GLY A 328 -27.41 -5.64 -10.21
CA GLY A 328 -27.12 -4.76 -11.34
C GLY A 328 -27.64 -5.31 -12.66
N SER A 329 -27.40 -4.60 -13.75
CA SER A 329 -27.96 -4.90 -15.07
C SER A 329 -27.11 -5.85 -15.93
N GLY A 330 -25.97 -6.33 -15.44
CA GLY A 330 -25.01 -7.14 -16.20
C GLY A 330 -24.48 -8.34 -15.43
N GLU A 331 -23.77 -9.22 -16.14
CA GLU A 331 -23.07 -10.35 -15.54
C GLU A 331 -21.86 -9.85 -14.73
N VAL A 332 -21.78 -10.28 -13.47
CA VAL A 332 -20.63 -10.07 -12.60
C VAL A 332 -19.75 -11.31 -12.68
N VAL A 333 -18.47 -11.10 -12.98
CA VAL A 333 -17.49 -12.17 -13.20
C VAL A 333 -16.46 -12.14 -12.10
N TRP A 334 -16.27 -13.25 -11.38
CA TRP A 334 -15.15 -13.41 -10.45
C TRP A 334 -14.06 -14.28 -11.08
N ALA A 335 -12.83 -13.77 -11.05
CA ALA A 335 -11.63 -14.48 -11.48
C ALA A 335 -10.89 -15.06 -10.27
N GLY A 336 -10.15 -16.15 -10.47
CA GLY A 336 -9.23 -16.67 -9.44
C GLY A 336 -7.92 -15.88 -9.41
N PHE A 337 -7.21 -15.94 -8.29
CA PHE A 337 -5.89 -15.34 -8.15
C PHE A 337 -4.79 -16.27 -8.71
N ALA A 338 -3.68 -15.68 -9.15
CA ALA A 338 -2.53 -16.42 -9.67
C ALA A 338 -1.98 -17.43 -8.64
N ASP A 339 -2.01 -17.04 -7.35
CA ASP A 339 -1.56 -17.87 -6.22
C ASP A 339 -2.63 -18.83 -5.67
N LYS A 340 -3.79 -18.92 -6.32
CA LYS A 340 -4.95 -19.73 -5.92
C LYS A 340 -5.46 -19.38 -4.50
N THR A 341 -5.41 -18.11 -4.11
CA THR A 341 -6.10 -17.61 -2.91
C THR A 341 -7.61 -17.90 -2.99
N PRO A 342 -8.26 -18.42 -1.92
CA PRO A 342 -9.71 -18.58 -1.88
C PRO A 342 -10.44 -17.26 -1.62
N TYR A 343 -11.65 -17.16 -2.15
CA TYR A 343 -12.66 -16.25 -1.63
C TYR A 343 -13.40 -16.94 -0.48
N ARG A 344 -13.65 -16.23 0.62
CA ARG A 344 -14.39 -16.74 1.77
C ARG A 344 -15.64 -15.92 2.06
N LEU A 345 -16.81 -16.54 1.92
CA LEU A 345 -18.08 -15.93 2.29
C LEU A 345 -18.27 -16.00 3.81
N THR A 346 -18.35 -14.84 4.45
CA THR A 346 -18.60 -14.70 5.89
C THR A 346 -20.09 -14.54 6.22
N GLY A 347 -20.91 -14.27 5.20
CA GLY A 347 -22.36 -14.11 5.27
C GLY A 347 -23.05 -14.61 4.00
N ASN A 348 -24.39 -14.66 4.01
CA ASN A 348 -25.17 -15.13 2.87
C ASN A 348 -24.90 -14.31 1.60
N LEU A 349 -24.89 -14.97 0.45
CA LEU A 349 -24.74 -14.35 -0.85
C LEU A 349 -26.02 -14.51 -1.66
N ALA A 350 -26.71 -13.41 -1.95
CA ALA A 350 -27.81 -13.41 -2.90
C ALA A 350 -27.30 -13.12 -4.32
N VAL A 351 -27.76 -13.86 -5.31
CA VAL A 351 -27.43 -13.67 -6.72
C VAL A 351 -28.68 -13.17 -7.42
N GLY A 352 -28.80 -11.85 -7.56
CA GLY A 352 -29.93 -11.16 -8.19
C GLY A 352 -29.74 -10.82 -9.66
N THR A 353 -28.55 -11.03 -10.22
CA THR A 353 -28.23 -10.87 -11.64
C THR A 353 -27.30 -12.00 -12.11
N GLY A 354 -26.71 -11.92 -13.28
CA GLY A 354 -25.75 -12.91 -13.76
C GLY A 354 -24.51 -12.97 -12.87
N PHE A 355 -24.14 -14.15 -12.39
CA PHE A 355 -22.92 -14.39 -11.64
C PHE A 355 -22.12 -15.51 -12.29
N ALA A 356 -20.94 -15.17 -12.83
CA ALA A 356 -20.05 -16.12 -13.46
C ALA A 356 -18.74 -16.27 -12.69
N LEU A 357 -18.29 -17.51 -12.55
CA LEU A 357 -17.00 -17.87 -11.97
C LEU A 357 -16.07 -18.39 -13.07
N LYS A 358 -14.86 -17.84 -13.15
CA LYS A 358 -13.81 -18.36 -14.05
C LYS A 358 -13.22 -19.68 -13.51
N PRO A 359 -12.60 -20.51 -14.38
CA PRO A 359 -11.90 -21.71 -13.96
C PRO A 359 -10.92 -21.47 -12.81
N GLY A 360 -10.82 -22.44 -11.90
CA GLY A 360 -9.91 -22.42 -10.76
C GLY A 360 -10.32 -21.55 -9.58
N VAL A 361 -11.48 -20.87 -9.63
CA VAL A 361 -12.01 -20.14 -8.47
C VAL A 361 -12.36 -21.12 -7.35
N THR A 362 -11.96 -20.79 -6.12
CA THR A 362 -12.38 -21.49 -4.90
C THR A 362 -13.20 -20.54 -4.02
N LEU A 363 -14.42 -20.94 -3.69
CA LEU A 363 -15.29 -20.31 -2.70
C LEU A 363 -15.35 -21.19 -1.44
N GLU A 364 -14.99 -20.60 -0.31
CA GLU A 364 -15.12 -21.17 1.02
C GLU A 364 -16.27 -20.51 1.78
N MET A 365 -17.15 -21.30 2.37
CA MET A 365 -18.29 -20.79 3.12
C MET A 365 -18.05 -20.94 4.61
N ASN A 366 -18.28 -19.86 5.37
CA ASN A 366 -18.42 -19.96 6.81
C ASN A 366 -19.64 -20.81 7.19
N ARG A 367 -19.73 -21.14 8.48
CA ARG A 367 -20.79 -22.00 9.01
C ARG A 367 -22.17 -21.46 8.68
N ASP A 368 -23.07 -22.35 8.24
CA ASP A 368 -24.49 -22.07 7.97
C ASP A 368 -24.79 -21.04 6.87
N ILE A 369 -23.77 -20.63 6.11
CA ILE A 369 -23.93 -19.68 4.99
C ILE A 369 -24.54 -20.36 3.77
N ALA A 370 -25.41 -19.65 3.06
CA ALA A 370 -26.01 -20.08 1.80
C ALA A 370 -25.65 -19.14 0.64
N ILE A 371 -25.63 -19.71 -0.55
CA ILE A 371 -25.70 -18.97 -1.82
C ILE A 371 -27.11 -19.15 -2.37
N SER A 372 -27.82 -18.04 -2.57
CA SER A 372 -29.19 -18.03 -3.08
C SER A 372 -29.24 -17.41 -4.46
N VAL A 373 -29.51 -18.22 -5.49
CA VAL A 373 -29.72 -17.75 -6.87
C VAL A 373 -31.18 -17.35 -7.05
N ASN A 374 -31.44 -16.05 -7.07
CA ASN A 374 -32.78 -15.50 -7.17
C ASN A 374 -33.34 -15.64 -8.58
N LEU A 375 -34.65 -15.42 -8.73
CA LEU A 375 -35.39 -15.63 -9.97
C LEU A 375 -34.78 -14.92 -11.20
N GLU A 376 -34.35 -13.66 -11.02
CA GLU A 376 -33.75 -12.80 -12.05
C GLU A 376 -32.25 -13.09 -12.31
N GLY A 377 -31.60 -13.82 -11.40
CA GLY A 377 -30.17 -14.10 -11.45
C GLY A 377 -29.85 -15.43 -12.12
N TYR A 378 -28.55 -15.72 -12.28
CA TYR A 378 -28.07 -17.07 -12.60
C TYR A 378 -26.67 -17.30 -12.08
N LEU A 379 -26.32 -18.56 -11.81
CA LEU A 379 -24.95 -18.97 -11.46
C LEU A 379 -24.32 -19.76 -12.61
N SER A 380 -23.25 -19.23 -13.18
CA SER A 380 -22.47 -19.87 -14.24
C SER A 380 -21.06 -20.21 -13.73
N ALA A 381 -20.87 -21.44 -13.28
CA ALA A 381 -19.57 -21.98 -12.87
C ALA A 381 -19.13 -23.04 -13.88
N LYS A 382 -18.28 -22.63 -14.83
CA LYS A 382 -17.70 -23.51 -15.85
C LYS A 382 -16.19 -23.61 -15.65
N GLY A 383 -15.78 -24.60 -14.89
CA GLY A 383 -14.37 -24.93 -14.66
C GLY A 383 -13.78 -25.70 -15.85
N THR A 384 -12.57 -26.23 -15.63
CA THR A 384 -11.97 -27.23 -16.50
C THR A 384 -11.49 -28.42 -15.67
N GLN A 385 -11.11 -29.52 -16.31
CA GLN A 385 -10.51 -30.65 -15.59
C GLN A 385 -9.25 -30.27 -14.82
N ALA A 386 -8.43 -29.36 -15.36
CA ALA A 386 -7.20 -28.89 -14.71
C ALA A 386 -7.48 -27.82 -13.64
N GLU A 387 -8.53 -27.02 -13.83
CA GLU A 387 -8.89 -25.90 -12.98
C GLU A 387 -10.38 -25.96 -12.62
N PRO A 388 -10.78 -26.93 -11.76
CA PRO A 388 -12.16 -27.03 -11.33
C PRO A 388 -12.55 -25.82 -10.47
N ILE A 389 -13.83 -25.46 -10.49
CA ILE A 389 -14.38 -24.45 -9.59
C ILE A 389 -14.82 -25.14 -8.31
N VAL A 390 -14.39 -24.67 -7.14
CA VAL A 390 -14.62 -25.35 -5.86
C VAL A 390 -15.55 -24.51 -4.99
N PHE A 391 -16.61 -25.15 -4.47
CA PHE A 391 -17.49 -24.65 -3.43
C PHE A 391 -17.38 -25.57 -2.22
N THR A 392 -16.81 -25.09 -1.11
CA THR A 392 -16.58 -25.93 0.07
C THR A 392 -16.75 -25.15 1.38
N GLY A 393 -16.77 -25.84 2.52
CA GLY A 393 -16.78 -25.19 3.83
C GLY A 393 -15.38 -24.66 4.20
N ALA A 394 -15.32 -23.52 4.87
CA ALA A 394 -14.06 -22.99 5.44
C ALA A 394 -13.41 -23.99 6.41
N ASN A 395 -14.22 -24.84 7.04
CA ASN A 395 -13.78 -26.11 7.61
C ASN A 395 -14.39 -27.26 6.79
N ARG A 396 -13.56 -28.16 6.29
CA ARG A 396 -13.92 -29.23 5.34
C ARG A 396 -14.61 -30.43 6.01
N THR A 397 -15.57 -30.15 6.88
CA THR A 397 -16.39 -31.15 7.58
C THR A 397 -17.75 -31.31 6.88
N ALA A 398 -18.35 -32.50 6.92
CA ALA A 398 -19.65 -32.73 6.30
C ALA A 398 -20.73 -31.87 6.99
N GLY A 399 -21.64 -31.25 6.21
CA GLY A 399 -22.68 -30.41 6.78
C GLY A 399 -22.16 -29.15 7.50
N PHE A 400 -21.12 -28.49 6.98
CA PHE A 400 -20.55 -27.29 7.58
C PHE A 400 -21.30 -26.01 7.20
N TRP A 401 -21.63 -25.83 5.92
CA TRP A 401 -22.37 -24.66 5.41
C TRP A 401 -23.76 -25.09 4.90
N ARG A 402 -24.64 -24.14 4.60
CA ARG A 402 -26.05 -24.44 4.35
C ARG A 402 -26.30 -25.04 2.96
N GLY A 403 -25.60 -24.56 1.93
CA GLY A 403 -25.69 -25.05 0.54
C GLY A 403 -26.03 -23.97 -0.47
N ILE A 404 -26.10 -24.37 -1.74
CA ILE A 404 -26.57 -23.52 -2.85
C ILE A 404 -28.05 -23.80 -3.08
N ILE A 405 -28.87 -22.76 -3.11
CA ILE A 405 -30.27 -22.85 -3.53
C ILE A 405 -30.52 -21.98 -4.76
N SER A 406 -31.16 -22.54 -5.77
CA SER A 406 -31.55 -21.81 -6.98
C SER A 406 -33.06 -21.80 -7.17
N TYR A 407 -33.56 -20.59 -7.39
CA TYR A 407 -34.93 -20.30 -7.82
C TYR A 407 -35.02 -19.92 -9.29
N SER A 408 -33.87 -19.77 -9.96
CA SER A 408 -33.75 -19.20 -11.29
C SER A 408 -34.17 -20.18 -12.39
N THR A 409 -34.94 -19.66 -13.35
CA THR A 409 -35.36 -20.39 -14.56
C THR A 409 -34.38 -20.20 -15.73
N SER A 410 -33.24 -19.55 -15.49
CA SER A 410 -32.25 -19.26 -16.53
C SER A 410 -31.52 -20.52 -16.99
N ASN A 411 -31.43 -20.74 -18.30
CA ASN A 411 -30.64 -21.83 -18.86
C ASN A 411 -29.12 -21.64 -18.72
N LYS A 412 -28.70 -20.47 -18.20
CA LYS A 412 -27.31 -20.17 -17.86
C LYS A 412 -26.90 -20.68 -16.49
N ASN A 413 -27.83 -21.22 -15.70
CA ASN A 413 -27.49 -21.92 -14.46
C ASN A 413 -26.72 -23.20 -14.78
N VAL A 414 -25.42 -23.21 -14.48
CA VAL A 414 -24.54 -24.31 -14.84
C VAL A 414 -23.44 -24.51 -13.82
N LEU A 415 -23.22 -25.77 -13.46
CA LEU A 415 -22.06 -26.28 -12.76
C LEU A 415 -21.39 -27.31 -13.68
N GLU A 416 -20.31 -26.94 -14.34
CA GLU A 416 -19.51 -27.83 -15.18
C GLU A 416 -18.06 -27.85 -14.69
N TYR A 417 -17.47 -29.04 -14.50
CA TYR A 417 -16.15 -29.18 -13.86
C TYR A 417 -16.07 -28.44 -12.52
N ALA A 418 -17.09 -28.61 -11.69
CA ALA A 418 -17.17 -28.01 -10.36
C ALA A 418 -17.05 -29.07 -9.27
N GLU A 419 -16.60 -28.68 -8.09
CA GLU A 419 -16.72 -29.44 -6.86
C GLU A 419 -17.65 -28.69 -5.90
N VAL A 420 -18.71 -29.35 -5.43
CA VAL A 420 -19.57 -28.83 -4.36
C VAL A 420 -19.54 -29.80 -3.19
N SER A 421 -18.98 -29.37 -2.07
CA SER A 421 -18.77 -30.23 -0.92
C SER A 421 -19.13 -29.57 0.41
N ASN A 422 -19.33 -30.40 1.45
CA ASN A 422 -19.43 -29.97 2.84
C ASN A 422 -20.65 -29.10 3.19
N ALA A 423 -21.68 -29.04 2.35
CA ALA A 423 -22.92 -28.30 2.67
C ALA A 423 -23.97 -29.19 3.35
N GLY A 424 -25.15 -28.63 3.63
CA GLY A 424 -26.24 -29.32 4.32
C GLY A 424 -26.12 -29.27 5.85
N SER A 425 -25.61 -28.18 6.43
CA SER A 425 -25.58 -28.01 7.89
C SER A 425 -26.98 -28.01 8.51
N ILE A 426 -27.85 -27.19 7.93
CA ILE A 426 -29.26 -27.03 8.28
C ILE A 426 -30.12 -27.18 7.03
N ALA A 427 -31.44 -27.32 7.21
CA ALA A 427 -32.35 -27.46 6.08
C ALA A 427 -32.23 -26.24 5.15
N ILE A 428 -31.99 -26.50 3.87
CA ILE A 428 -31.92 -25.46 2.85
C ILE A 428 -33.32 -25.12 2.33
N VAL A 429 -34.19 -26.12 2.18
CA VAL A 429 -35.59 -25.96 1.73
C VAL A 429 -36.48 -27.09 2.23
N SER A 430 -37.74 -26.81 2.61
CA SER A 430 -38.77 -27.82 2.94
C SER A 430 -38.31 -28.94 3.90
N GLY A 431 -37.53 -28.59 4.93
CA GLY A 431 -36.96 -29.53 5.90
C GLY A 431 -35.83 -30.42 5.34
N LYS A 432 -35.42 -30.23 4.09
CA LYS A 432 -34.38 -30.98 3.39
C LYS A 432 -33.02 -30.29 3.49
N LYS A 433 -31.97 -31.07 3.75
CA LYS A 433 -30.56 -30.64 3.72
C LYS A 433 -29.94 -31.12 2.41
N ALA A 434 -29.18 -30.28 1.72
CA ALA A 434 -28.49 -30.67 0.49
C ALA A 434 -27.25 -29.81 0.23
N ASN A 435 -26.32 -30.30 -0.61
CA ASN A 435 -25.30 -29.42 -1.19
C ASN A 435 -25.90 -28.40 -2.15
N ILE A 436 -26.80 -28.86 -3.01
CA ILE A 436 -27.47 -28.07 -4.04
C ILE A 436 -28.98 -28.34 -3.98
N ALA A 437 -29.78 -27.29 -4.03
CA ALA A 437 -31.24 -27.38 -4.11
C ALA A 437 -31.79 -26.54 -5.26
N LEU A 438 -32.63 -27.14 -6.09
CA LEU A 438 -33.48 -26.42 -7.03
C LEU A 438 -34.89 -26.34 -6.47
N TRP A 439 -35.45 -25.14 -6.39
CA TRP A 439 -36.75 -24.92 -5.80
C TRP A 439 -37.53 -23.79 -6.46
N GLY A 440 -38.85 -23.82 -6.35
CA GLY A 440 -39.74 -22.81 -6.90
C GLY A 440 -40.29 -23.17 -8.27
N ASN A 441 -40.85 -22.19 -8.97
CA ASN A 441 -41.57 -22.43 -10.21
C ASN A 441 -40.61 -22.58 -11.40
N LYS A 442 -40.29 -23.82 -11.80
CA LYS A 442 -39.47 -24.14 -12.97
C LYS A 442 -38.01 -23.70 -12.89
N ALA A 443 -37.43 -23.69 -11.69
CA ALA A 443 -36.00 -23.51 -11.54
C ALA A 443 -35.24 -24.59 -12.32
N ILE A 444 -34.15 -24.22 -13.00
CA ILE A 444 -33.34 -25.14 -13.79
C ILE A 444 -31.85 -24.96 -13.53
N MET A 445 -31.09 -26.05 -13.59
CA MET A 445 -29.62 -26.02 -13.56
C MET A 445 -29.01 -27.23 -14.28
N SER A 446 -28.04 -27.01 -15.14
CA SER A 446 -27.22 -28.08 -15.72
C SER A 446 -26.04 -28.40 -14.81
N ILE A 447 -25.87 -29.66 -14.43
CA ILE A 447 -24.78 -30.13 -13.56
C ILE A 447 -24.08 -31.27 -14.28
N THR A 448 -22.85 -31.05 -14.74
CA THR A 448 -22.10 -32.03 -15.52
C THR A 448 -20.62 -32.03 -15.13
N LYS A 449 -19.96 -33.19 -15.28
CA LYS A 449 -18.52 -33.38 -15.04
C LYS A 449 -18.06 -32.87 -13.67
N SER A 450 -18.96 -32.88 -12.70
CA SER A 450 -18.76 -32.26 -11.39
C SER A 450 -18.71 -33.31 -10.29
N ARG A 451 -18.15 -32.93 -9.14
CA ARG A 451 -18.05 -33.75 -7.93
C ARG A 451 -18.94 -33.17 -6.84
N ILE A 452 -19.90 -33.95 -6.36
CA ILE A 452 -20.82 -33.53 -5.29
C ILE A 452 -20.64 -34.47 -4.10
N SER A 453 -20.18 -33.95 -2.97
CA SER A 453 -19.76 -34.82 -1.86
C SER A 453 -19.94 -34.25 -0.46
N ASN A 454 -19.80 -35.11 0.55
CA ASN A 454 -19.75 -34.73 1.96
C ASN A 454 -20.94 -33.85 2.40
N SER A 455 -22.11 -34.05 1.82
CA SER A 455 -23.30 -33.33 2.26
C SER A 455 -23.78 -33.86 3.61
N GLY A 456 -24.25 -32.97 4.49
CA GLY A 456 -25.03 -33.31 5.69
C GLY A 456 -26.46 -33.78 5.39
N GLY A 457 -26.83 -33.88 4.11
CA GLY A 457 -28.04 -34.54 3.62
C GLY A 457 -27.81 -35.07 2.21
N MET A 458 -28.64 -34.64 1.26
CA MET A 458 -28.58 -35.07 -0.14
C MET A 458 -27.44 -34.39 -0.91
N GLY A 459 -26.95 -35.05 -1.96
CA GLY A 459 -26.09 -34.35 -2.92
C GLY A 459 -26.86 -33.21 -3.61
N VAL A 460 -27.95 -33.55 -4.29
CA VAL A 460 -28.82 -32.60 -5.01
C VAL A 460 -30.28 -32.86 -4.67
N PHE A 461 -31.01 -31.82 -4.31
CA PHE A 461 -32.46 -31.83 -4.17
C PHE A 461 -33.10 -31.10 -5.36
N VAL A 462 -33.97 -31.80 -6.08
CA VAL A 462 -34.75 -31.26 -7.21
C VAL A 462 -36.20 -31.19 -6.78
N GLY A 463 -36.68 -29.99 -6.47
CA GLY A 463 -38.06 -29.76 -6.02
C GLY A 463 -39.09 -29.94 -7.13
N TYR A 464 -40.37 -30.06 -6.73
CA TYR A 464 -41.49 -30.23 -7.64
C TYR A 464 -41.52 -29.14 -8.72
N GLY A 465 -41.61 -29.57 -9.98
CA GLY A 465 -41.66 -28.67 -11.14
C GLY A 465 -40.32 -28.02 -11.52
N THR A 466 -39.22 -28.33 -10.84
CA THR A 466 -37.85 -27.91 -11.19
C THR A 466 -37.12 -29.02 -11.96
N SER A 467 -36.00 -28.71 -12.61
CA SER A 467 -35.26 -29.73 -13.37
C SER A 467 -33.75 -29.54 -13.42
N THR A 468 -33.05 -30.67 -13.51
CA THR A 468 -31.64 -30.77 -13.88
C THR A 468 -31.51 -31.48 -15.23
N ASN A 469 -30.29 -31.62 -15.74
CA ASN A 469 -30.00 -32.56 -16.83
C ASN A 469 -30.40 -34.00 -16.45
N THR A 470 -30.90 -34.76 -17.42
CA THR A 470 -31.46 -36.11 -17.22
C THR A 470 -30.41 -37.15 -16.85
N ASP A 471 -29.17 -36.92 -17.25
CA ASP A 471 -28.01 -37.77 -17.00
C ASP A 471 -27.22 -37.36 -15.75
N ILE A 472 -27.79 -36.57 -14.83
CA ILE A 472 -27.11 -36.04 -13.63
C ILE A 472 -26.35 -37.10 -12.82
N ASN A 473 -26.85 -38.33 -12.73
CA ASN A 473 -26.20 -39.41 -12.01
C ASN A 473 -24.96 -39.96 -12.73
N THR A 474 -24.96 -39.99 -14.06
CA THR A 474 -23.86 -40.54 -14.87
C THR A 474 -22.88 -39.47 -15.35
N ALA A 475 -23.33 -38.22 -15.44
CA ALA A 475 -22.51 -37.08 -15.83
C ALA A 475 -21.59 -36.60 -14.69
N ASN A 476 -21.81 -37.02 -13.44
CA ASN A 476 -21.14 -36.50 -12.25
C ASN A 476 -20.64 -37.62 -11.35
N THR A 477 -19.78 -37.26 -10.41
CA THR A 477 -19.33 -38.16 -9.34
C THR A 477 -19.94 -37.73 -8.00
N PHE A 478 -20.43 -38.70 -7.24
CA PHE A 478 -20.99 -38.48 -5.92
C PHE A 478 -20.26 -39.31 -4.88
N ALA A 479 -20.02 -38.74 -3.70
CA ALA A 479 -19.34 -39.45 -2.63
C ALA A 479 -19.77 -38.94 -1.25
N SER A 480 -19.97 -39.85 -0.30
CA SER A 480 -20.11 -39.50 1.13
C SER A 480 -21.21 -38.47 1.43
N ASN A 481 -22.32 -38.49 0.69
CA ASN A 481 -23.52 -37.73 1.06
C ASN A 481 -24.27 -38.51 2.15
N ALA A 482 -24.79 -37.82 3.16
CA ALA A 482 -25.46 -38.45 4.29
C ALA A 482 -26.82 -39.10 3.92
N ASP A 483 -27.40 -38.69 2.79
CA ASP A 483 -28.63 -39.24 2.22
C ASP A 483 -28.39 -39.58 0.73
N VAL A 484 -29.45 -39.73 -0.07
CA VAL A 484 -29.37 -40.02 -1.50
C VAL A 484 -28.58 -38.95 -2.28
N ASN A 485 -27.92 -39.39 -3.35
CA ASN A 485 -27.13 -38.51 -4.21
C ASN A 485 -28.00 -37.46 -4.91
N VAL A 486 -29.15 -37.89 -5.45
CA VAL A 486 -30.12 -37.01 -6.11
C VAL A 486 -31.50 -37.42 -5.64
N PHE A 487 -32.25 -36.48 -5.08
CA PHE A 487 -33.66 -36.63 -4.76
C PHE A 487 -34.49 -35.77 -5.70
N VAL A 488 -35.53 -36.35 -6.31
CA VAL A 488 -36.48 -35.64 -7.17
C VAL A 488 -37.85 -35.72 -6.52
N ASP A 489 -38.37 -34.57 -6.11
CA ASP A 489 -39.71 -34.42 -5.56
C ASP A 489 -40.72 -34.42 -6.73
N LYS A 490 -41.61 -35.41 -6.76
CA LYS A 490 -42.48 -35.72 -7.90
C LYS A 490 -43.90 -35.23 -7.73
#